data_AF-C8CAF0-F1
#
_entry.id   AF-C8CAF0-F1
#
_cell.length_a   1.000
_cell.length_b   1.000
_cell.length_c   1.000
_cell.angle_alpha   90.00
_cell.angle_beta   90.00
_cell.angle_gamma   90.00
#
_symmetry.space_group_name_H-M   'P 1'
#
loop_
_entity.id
_entity.type
_entity.pdbx_description
1 polymer ?
#
loop_
_entity_poly.entity_id
_entity_poly.type
_entity_poly.pdbx_seq_one_letter_code
_entity_poly.pdbx_strand_id
1 'polypeptide(L)'
;LFGIGAVLQEREDSRTIREFVPGGPAQLSGKLAVGDRITGVGQGKDGAIKEVVGTRLDEVVQMIRGKKDSVVRLDILPADAGADGTHRVISLVRDKISLDKQAARKTVLSVKAGDATRKIGIITLPVFYE
;
A
#
# COMPACT_ATOMS: atom_id res chain seq x y z
N LEU A 1 -5.26 -4.59 -13.55
CA LEU A 1 -3.88 -4.75 -13.02
C LEU A 1 -3.96 -5.08 -11.53
N PHE A 2 -3.13 -6.02 -11.05
CA PHE A 2 -3.09 -6.43 -9.64
C PHE A 2 -1.74 -6.06 -9.04
N GLY A 3 -1.73 -5.69 -7.76
CA GLY A 3 -0.54 -5.25 -7.06
C GLY A 3 -0.76 -5.21 -5.56
N ILE A 4 0.08 -4.46 -4.85
CA ILE A 4 0.06 -4.42 -3.37
C ILE A 4 -0.68 -3.20 -2.81
N GLY A 5 -1.07 -2.21 -3.62
CA GLY A 5 -1.75 -1.01 -3.12
C GLY A 5 -0.83 -0.05 -2.38
N ALA A 6 0.35 0.23 -2.93
CA ALA A 6 1.28 1.25 -2.43
C ALA A 6 1.69 2.17 -3.59
N VAL A 7 1.90 3.44 -3.29
CA VAL A 7 2.46 4.42 -4.21
C VAL A 7 3.92 4.60 -3.85
N LEU A 8 4.77 4.38 -4.84
CA LEU A 8 6.21 4.49 -4.70
C LEU A 8 6.68 5.82 -5.28
N GLN A 9 7.73 6.37 -4.70
CA GLN A 9 8.44 7.53 -5.20
C GLN A 9 9.94 7.24 -5.19
N GLU A 10 10.66 7.94 -6.05
CA GLU A 10 12.12 7.98 -5.99
C GLU A 10 12.55 9.15 -5.10
N ARG A 11 13.33 8.86 -4.06
CA ARG A 11 13.95 9.86 -3.18
C ARG A 11 15.37 9.42 -2.87
N GLU A 12 16.34 10.31 -3.06
CA GLU A 12 17.75 10.02 -2.75
C GLU A 12 18.21 8.69 -3.37
N ASP A 13 17.82 8.47 -4.63
CA ASP A 13 18.08 7.24 -5.40
C ASP A 13 17.50 5.94 -4.78
N SER A 14 16.57 6.06 -3.82
CA SER A 14 15.88 4.96 -3.17
C SER A 14 14.40 4.91 -3.53
N ARG A 15 13.88 3.68 -3.70
CA ARG A 15 12.47 3.44 -4.08
C ARG A 15 11.65 3.36 -2.81
N THR A 16 11.05 4.48 -2.47
CA THR A 16 10.47 4.73 -1.16
C THR A 16 8.95 4.65 -1.21
N ILE A 17 8.33 4.10 -0.17
CA ILE A 17 6.87 4.10 -0.01
C ILE A 17 6.43 5.52 0.35
N ARG A 18 5.67 6.17 -0.54
CA ARG A 18 5.08 7.50 -0.32
C ARG A 18 3.79 7.41 0.46
N GLU A 19 2.89 6.54 0.03
CA GLU A 19 1.55 6.39 0.61
C GLU A 19 0.97 5.01 0.29
N PHE A 20 -0.08 4.63 1.02
CA PHE A 20 -0.83 3.41 0.79
C PHE A 20 -2.20 3.70 0.21
N VAL A 21 -2.63 2.83 -0.70
CA VAL A 21 -4.01 2.86 -1.20
C VAL A 21 -4.95 2.33 -0.12
N PRO A 22 -6.01 3.08 0.26
CA PRO A 22 -6.96 2.65 1.27
C PRO A 22 -7.56 1.26 1.00
N GLY A 23 -7.43 0.36 1.97
CA GLY A 23 -7.91 -1.01 1.91
C GLY A 23 -7.18 -1.91 0.92
N GLY A 24 -5.99 -1.50 0.44
CA GLY A 24 -5.08 -2.33 -0.34
C GLY A 24 -4.22 -3.26 0.53
N PRO A 25 -3.61 -4.32 -0.06
CA PRO A 25 -2.84 -5.32 0.69
C PRO A 25 -1.71 -4.76 1.57
N ALA A 26 -0.97 -3.76 1.08
CA ALA A 26 0.14 -3.13 1.79
C ALA A 26 -0.36 -2.44 3.07
N GLN A 27 -1.43 -1.65 2.97
CA GLN A 27 -2.04 -1.00 4.15
C GLN A 27 -2.61 -2.03 5.13
N LEU A 28 -3.38 -2.99 4.63
CA LEU A 28 -4.04 -4.01 5.46
C LEU A 28 -3.06 -4.93 6.18
N SER A 29 -1.86 -5.11 5.62
CA SER A 29 -0.83 -5.92 6.26
C SER A 29 -0.33 -5.32 7.58
N GLY A 30 -0.31 -3.98 7.70
CA GLY A 30 0.32 -3.27 8.81
C GLY A 30 1.84 -3.47 8.94
N LYS A 31 2.48 -4.15 7.98
CA LYS A 31 3.91 -4.51 8.04
C LYS A 31 4.84 -3.49 7.39
N LEU A 32 4.28 -2.58 6.60
CA LEU A 32 5.00 -1.54 5.87
C LEU A 32 4.66 -0.17 6.47
N ALA A 33 5.62 0.74 6.44
CA ALA A 33 5.45 2.14 6.84
C ALA A 33 5.74 3.10 5.68
N VAL A 34 5.19 4.31 5.77
CA VAL A 34 5.59 5.41 4.88
C VAL A 34 7.05 5.75 5.15
N GLY A 35 7.83 5.95 4.09
CA GLY A 35 9.28 6.18 4.18
C GLY A 35 10.13 4.91 4.08
N ASP A 36 9.53 3.71 4.18
CA ASP A 36 10.26 2.46 3.96
C ASP A 36 10.83 2.41 2.54
N ARG A 37 12.06 1.91 2.40
CA ARG A 37 12.75 1.76 1.12
C ARG A 37 12.71 0.31 0.66
N ILE A 38 12.36 0.10 -0.61
CA ILE A 38 12.35 -1.22 -1.24
C ILE A 38 13.72 -1.46 -1.87
N THR A 39 14.46 -2.42 -1.32
CA THR A 39 15.81 -2.79 -1.76
C THR A 39 15.80 -4.06 -2.63
N GLY A 40 14.76 -4.89 -2.51
CA GLY A 40 14.62 -6.10 -3.31
C GLY A 40 13.17 -6.55 -3.53
N VAL A 41 12.95 -7.30 -4.63
CA VAL A 41 11.64 -7.86 -4.99
C VAL A 41 11.79 -9.33 -5.41
N GLY A 42 11.11 -10.22 -4.71
CA GLY A 42 11.03 -11.66 -4.99
C GLY A 42 9.65 -12.10 -5.47
N GLN A 43 9.61 -13.02 -6.43
CA GLN A 43 8.37 -13.55 -7.00
C GLN A 43 7.94 -14.85 -6.31
N GLY A 44 6.66 -14.97 -5.97
CA GLY A 44 6.12 -16.15 -5.32
C GLY A 44 6.58 -16.31 -3.87
N LYS A 45 6.39 -17.51 -3.31
CA LYS A 45 6.78 -17.81 -1.93
C LYS A 45 8.28 -18.09 -1.78
N ASP A 46 8.90 -18.66 -2.82
CA ASP A 46 10.26 -19.19 -2.77
C ASP A 46 11.20 -18.61 -3.84
N GLY A 47 10.71 -17.81 -4.79
CA GLY A 47 11.55 -17.29 -5.88
C GLY A 47 12.55 -16.25 -5.40
N ALA A 48 13.78 -16.30 -5.92
CA ALA A 48 14.89 -15.44 -5.49
C ALA A 48 14.49 -13.95 -5.41
N ILE A 49 14.96 -13.29 -4.35
CA ILE A 49 14.81 -11.84 -4.21
C ILE A 49 15.82 -11.19 -5.14
N LYS A 50 15.35 -10.43 -6.12
CA LYS A 50 16.19 -9.63 -7.00
C LYS A 50 16.36 -8.26 -6.39
N GLU A 51 17.61 -7.84 -6.22
CA GLU A 51 17.96 -6.49 -5.76
C GLU A 51 17.51 -5.46 -6.81
N VAL A 52 16.96 -4.34 -6.33
CA VAL A 52 16.39 -3.27 -7.16
C VAL A 52 17.00 -1.90 -6.89
N VAL A 53 18.10 -1.84 -6.14
CA VAL A 53 18.88 -0.60 -5.95
C VAL A 53 19.41 -0.13 -7.31
N GLY A 54 19.27 1.17 -7.61
CA GLY A 54 19.63 1.77 -8.90
C GLY A 54 18.74 1.36 -10.10
N THR A 55 17.74 0.49 -9.90
CA THR A 55 16.81 0.09 -10.96
C THR A 55 15.76 1.17 -11.18
N ARG A 56 15.30 1.43 -12.40
CA ARG A 56 14.29 2.48 -12.64
C ARG A 56 12.98 2.21 -11.88
N LEU A 57 12.32 3.27 -11.39
CA LEU A 57 11.08 3.17 -10.59
C LEU A 57 9.98 2.36 -11.30
N ASP A 58 9.82 2.55 -12.61
CA ASP A 58 8.84 1.84 -13.43
C ASP A 58 9.09 0.33 -13.51
N GLU A 59 10.34 -0.09 -13.63
CA GLU A 59 10.73 -1.51 -13.59
C GLU A 59 10.41 -2.15 -12.23
N VAL A 60 10.70 -1.45 -11.13
CA VAL A 60 10.35 -1.93 -9.77
C VAL A 60 8.84 -2.08 -9.62
N VAL A 61 8.08 -1.10 -10.10
CA VAL A 61 6.60 -1.15 -10.11
C VAL A 61 6.11 -2.34 -10.94
N GLN A 62 6.73 -2.64 -12.08
CA GLN A 62 6.39 -3.81 -12.90
C GLN A 62 6.67 -5.13 -12.16
N MET A 63 7.78 -5.24 -11.44
CA MET A 63 8.11 -6.44 -10.65
C MET A 63 7.15 -6.64 -9.46
N ILE A 64 6.70 -5.56 -8.84
CA ILE A 64 5.75 -5.61 -7.72
C ILE A 64 4.34 -5.96 -8.21
N ARG A 65 3.98 -5.55 -9.42
CA ARG A 65 2.75 -5.98 -10.08
C ARG A 65 2.83 -7.45 -10.49
N GLY A 66 1.69 -8.07 -10.77
CA GLY A 66 1.65 -9.48 -11.15
C GLY A 66 0.24 -10.03 -11.31
N LYS A 67 0.14 -11.35 -11.33
CA LYS A 67 -1.15 -12.06 -11.38
C LYS A 67 -1.90 -11.89 -10.06
N LYS A 68 -3.24 -11.90 -10.13
CA LYS A 68 -4.09 -11.92 -8.94
C LYS A 68 -3.73 -13.10 -8.04
N ASP A 69 -3.84 -12.92 -6.72
CA ASP A 69 -3.66 -13.94 -5.69
C ASP A 69 -2.24 -14.55 -5.66
N SER A 70 -1.30 -13.98 -6.41
CA SER A 70 0.11 -14.35 -6.36
C SER A 70 0.83 -13.62 -5.24
N VAL A 71 1.83 -14.29 -4.65
CA VAL A 71 2.67 -13.71 -3.59
C VAL A 71 3.82 -12.90 -4.20
N VAL A 72 4.11 -11.76 -3.60
CA VAL A 72 5.35 -11.00 -3.79
C VAL A 72 6.05 -10.86 -2.46
N ARG A 73 7.37 -10.95 -2.47
CA ARG A 73 8.22 -10.69 -1.30
C ARG A 73 8.98 -9.40 -1.55
N LEU A 74 8.94 -8.49 -0.59
CA LEU A 74 9.68 -7.24 -0.64
C LEU A 74 10.76 -7.30 0.41
N ASP A 75 11.99 -7.04 0.01
CA ASP A 75 13.05 -6.71 0.95
C ASP A 75 13.01 -5.21 1.22
N ILE A 76 12.90 -4.87 2.50
CA ILE A 76 12.58 -3.52 2.97
C ILE A 76 13.67 -3.06 3.94
N LEU A 77 14.21 -1.89 3.68
CA LEU A 77 15.02 -1.13 4.62
C LEU A 77 14.12 -0.08 5.28
N PRO A 78 13.92 -0.14 6.62
CA PRO A 78 13.07 0.82 7.34
C PRO A 78 13.50 2.28 7.14
N ALA A 79 12.52 3.18 7.23
CA ALA A 79 12.72 4.62 7.03
C ALA A 79 13.71 5.26 8.01
N ASP A 80 13.72 4.77 9.25
CA ASP A 80 14.56 5.22 10.37
C ASP A 80 15.94 4.56 10.40
N ALA A 81 16.17 3.57 9.54
CA ALA A 81 17.42 2.84 9.48
C ALA A 81 18.46 3.56 8.60
N GLY A 82 19.73 3.53 9.00
CA GLY A 82 20.84 3.99 8.16
C GLY A 82 21.04 3.13 6.91
N ALA A 83 22.03 3.45 6.09
CA ALA A 83 22.38 2.65 4.90
C ALA A 83 22.69 1.18 5.25
N ASP A 84 23.27 0.92 6.43
CA ASP A 84 23.59 -0.41 6.96
C ASP A 84 22.51 -0.95 7.91
N GLY A 85 21.28 -0.44 7.80
CA GLY A 85 20.16 -0.86 8.62
C GLY A 85 19.78 -2.32 8.43
N THR A 86 19.08 -2.91 9.39
CA THR A 86 18.60 -4.29 9.25
C THR A 86 17.43 -4.36 8.27
N HIS A 87 17.61 -5.16 7.23
CA HIS A 87 16.60 -5.43 6.23
C HIS A 87 15.52 -6.38 6.78
N ARG A 88 14.28 -6.22 6.29
CA ARG A 88 13.16 -7.12 6.59
C ARG A 88 12.47 -7.59 5.32
N VAL A 89 12.30 -8.90 5.20
CA VAL A 89 11.55 -9.49 4.10
C VAL A 89 10.08 -9.63 4.49
N ILE A 90 9.20 -9.00 3.70
CA ILE A 90 7.74 -9.03 3.92
C ILE A 90 7.07 -9.67 2.71
N SER A 91 6.17 -10.63 2.98
CA SER A 91 5.34 -11.26 1.94
C SER A 91 3.96 -10.61 1.88
N LEU A 92 3.51 -10.27 0.68
CA LEU A 92 2.18 -9.73 0.41
C LEU A 92 1.51 -10.52 -0.72
N VAL A 93 0.19 -10.65 -0.64
CA VAL A 93 -0.63 -11.24 -1.71
C VAL A 93 -1.14 -10.11 -2.60
N ARG A 94 -0.97 -10.24 -3.92
CA ARG A 94 -1.43 -9.26 -4.88
C ARG A 94 -2.94 -9.35 -5.05
N ASP A 95 -3.60 -8.21 -4.98
CA ASP A 95 -5.04 -8.13 -5.20
C ASP A 95 -5.39 -6.97 -6.14
N LYS A 96 -6.66 -6.93 -6.56
CA LYS A 96 -7.20 -5.87 -7.39
C LYS A 96 -7.24 -4.64 -6.51
N ILE A 97 -6.45 -3.65 -6.87
CA ILE A 97 -6.54 -2.34 -6.25
C ILE A 97 -7.83 -1.73 -6.80
N SER A 98 -8.92 -1.81 -6.03
CA SER A 98 -10.17 -1.16 -6.39
C SER A 98 -10.21 0.25 -5.85
N LEU A 99 -10.47 1.20 -6.73
CA LEU A 99 -10.76 2.60 -6.37
C LEU A 99 -12.15 2.73 -5.73
N ASP A 100 -12.99 1.69 -5.75
CA ASP A 100 -14.31 1.70 -5.10
C ASP A 100 -14.20 1.96 -3.59
N LYS A 101 -13.06 1.59 -2.97
CA LYS A 101 -12.80 1.92 -1.55
C LYS A 101 -12.42 3.37 -1.31
N GLN A 102 -12.00 4.09 -2.34
CA GLN A 102 -11.75 5.53 -2.33
C GLN A 102 -13.01 6.34 -2.69
N ALA A 103 -14.06 5.69 -3.18
CA ALA A 103 -15.31 6.37 -3.48
C ALA A 103 -15.92 7.01 -2.22
N ALA A 104 -16.55 8.16 -2.41
CA ALA A 104 -17.34 8.82 -1.39
C ALA A 104 -18.38 7.84 -0.82
N ARG A 105 -18.46 7.72 0.52
CA ARG A 105 -19.47 6.90 1.19
C ARG A 105 -20.46 7.76 1.93
N LYS A 106 -21.74 7.42 1.85
CA LYS A 106 -22.79 8.03 2.69
C LYS A 106 -23.23 7.07 3.79
N THR A 107 -23.40 7.60 4.99
CA THR A 107 -24.01 6.90 6.14
C THR A 107 -25.10 7.80 6.71
N VAL A 108 -26.24 7.24 7.08
CA VAL A 108 -27.30 8.00 7.78
C VAL A 108 -27.44 7.41 9.18
N LEU A 109 -27.10 8.19 10.20
CA LEU A 109 -27.28 7.82 11.59
C LEU A 109 -28.63 8.36 12.09
N SER A 110 -29.42 7.50 12.69
CA SER A 110 -30.63 7.91 13.43
C SER A 110 -30.29 8.05 14.90
N VAL A 111 -30.35 9.28 15.41
CA VAL A 111 -30.07 9.61 16.80
C VAL A 111 -31.38 9.97 17.49
N LYS A 112 -31.72 9.28 18.58
CA LYS A 112 -32.82 9.70 19.45
C LYS A 112 -32.37 10.87 20.32
N ALA A 113 -33.13 11.96 20.30
CA ALA A 113 -32.95 13.11 21.17
C ALA A 113 -34.30 13.40 21.86
N GLY A 114 -34.47 12.85 23.07
CA GLY A 114 -35.78 12.80 23.73
C GLY A 114 -36.78 11.98 22.92
N ASP A 115 -37.99 12.50 22.73
CA ASP A 115 -39.06 11.85 21.95
C ASP A 115 -38.90 12.02 20.42
N ALA A 116 -37.93 12.82 19.96
CA ALA A 116 -37.68 13.05 18.55
C ALA A 116 -36.54 12.18 18.01
N THR A 117 -36.74 11.57 16.84
CA THR A 117 -35.67 10.90 16.09
C THR A 117 -35.09 11.87 15.06
N ARG A 118 -33.80 12.19 15.18
CA ARG A 118 -33.06 13.01 14.20
C ARG A 118 -32.24 12.12 13.27
N LYS A 119 -32.21 12.44 11.98
CA LYS A 119 -31.34 11.78 11.00
C LYS A 119 -30.12 12.67 10.72
N ILE A 120 -28.93 12.12 10.90
CA ILE A 120 -27.65 12.76 10.61
C ILE A 120 -27.05 12.06 9.40
N GLY A 121 -26.89 12.80 8.30
CA GLY A 121 -26.15 12.32 7.13
C GLY A 121 -24.65 12.56 7.32
N ILE A 122 -23.85 11.53 7.17
CA ILE A 122 -22.38 11.58 7.17
C ILE A 122 -21.91 11.21 5.78
N ILE A 123 -21.10 12.08 5.15
CA ILE A 123 -20.39 11.78 3.91
C ILE A 123 -18.91 11.64 4.25
N THR A 124 -18.34 10.47 3.97
CA THR A 124 -16.92 10.20 4.13
C THR A 124 -16.24 10.28 2.78
N LEU A 125 -15.31 11.23 2.65
CA LEU A 125 -14.47 11.42 1.47
C LEU A 125 -13.04 10.98 1.84
N PRO A 126 -12.62 9.74 1.50
CA PRO A 126 -11.32 9.24 1.89
C PRO A 126 -10.16 9.81 1.05
N VAL A 127 -10.42 10.23 -0.20
CA VAL A 127 -9.45 10.87 -1.11
C VAL A 127 -10.18 11.89 -1.99
N PHE A 128 -9.54 13.00 -2.35
CA PHE A 128 -10.03 13.95 -3.36
C PHE A 128 -9.31 13.71 -4.69
N TYR A 129 -10.06 13.67 -5.79
CA TYR A 129 -9.50 13.58 -7.15
C TYR A 129 -9.44 14.98 -7.78
N GLU A 130 -8.46 15.23 -8.65
CA GLU A 130 -8.40 16.39 -9.57
C GLU A 130 -9.29 16.18 -10.80
#